data_AF-A0A2A3D9H1-F1
#
_entry.id   AF-A0A2A3D9H1-F1
#
_cell.length_a   1.000
_cell.length_b   1.000
_cell.length_c   1.000
_cell.angle_alpha   90.00
_cell.angle_beta   90.00
_cell.angle_gamma   90.00
#
_symmetry.space_group_name_H-M   'P 1'
#
loop_
_entity.id
_entity.type
_entity.pdbx_description
1 polymer ?
#
loop_
_entity_poly.entity_id
_entity_poly.type
_entity_poly.pdbx_seq_one_letter_code
_entity_poly.pdbx_strand_id
1 'polypeptide(L)'
;MRNLRFKSFLIAVIAQVLESITLKKVDPLTVAFQPDVAQAKNSSLVGLAALWSPVVDHVLSLVATQVTPAGLSESFSEDAFLPSVAKSVGALLYAGKAAEQHAQFAKVIADS
;
A
#
# COMPACT_ATOMS: atom_id res chain seq x y z
N MET A 1 -13.95 13.22 11.97
CA MET A 1 -13.20 13.51 10.72
C MET A 1 -11.72 13.09 10.75
N ARG A 2 -11.00 13.12 11.90
CA ARG A 2 -9.56 12.79 12.00
C ARG A 2 -9.17 11.39 11.49
N ASN A 3 -10.03 10.38 11.68
CA ASN A 3 -9.79 9.00 11.22
C ASN A 3 -9.90 8.86 9.68
N LEU A 4 -10.85 9.58 9.05
CA LEU A 4 -11.10 9.46 7.61
C LEU A 4 -9.91 9.96 6.76
N ARG A 5 -9.29 11.08 7.19
CA ARG A 5 -8.11 11.65 6.49
C ARG A 5 -6.92 10.70 6.52
N PHE A 6 -6.65 10.08 7.67
CA PHE A 6 -5.57 9.11 7.79
C PHE A 6 -5.82 7.86 6.93
N LYS A 7 -7.05 7.35 6.89
CA LYS A 7 -7.40 6.22 6.02
C LYS A 7 -7.10 6.51 4.56
N SER A 8 -7.58 7.65 4.03
CA SER A 8 -7.31 8.03 2.64
C SER A 8 -5.83 8.26 2.37
N PHE A 9 -5.12 8.89 3.31
CA PHE A 9 -3.68 9.06 3.25
C PHE A 9 -2.93 7.72 3.15
N LEU A 10 -3.25 6.77 4.04
CA LEU A 10 -2.61 5.46 4.08
C LEU A 10 -2.85 4.68 2.78
N ILE A 11 -4.08 4.72 2.25
CA ILE A 11 -4.41 4.09 0.95
C ILE A 11 -3.54 4.68 -0.16
N ALA A 12 -3.38 6.01 -0.19
CA ALA A 12 -2.56 6.68 -1.19
C ALA A 12 -1.07 6.33 -1.05
N VAL A 13 -0.54 6.23 0.18
CA VAL A 13 0.84 5.77 0.42
C VAL A 13 1.01 4.33 -0.07
N ILE A 14 0.10 3.42 0.30
CA ILE A 14 0.15 2.02 -0.16
C ILE A 14 0.20 1.97 -1.69
N ALA A 15 -0.69 2.70 -2.37
CA ALA A 15 -0.73 2.72 -3.83
C ALA A 15 0.60 3.17 -4.47
N GLN A 16 1.28 4.17 -3.89
CA GLN A 16 2.55 4.67 -4.41
C GLN A 16 3.75 3.75 -4.12
N VAL A 17 3.70 2.93 -3.07
CA VAL A 17 4.83 2.06 -2.70
C VAL A 17 4.67 0.62 -3.18
N LEU A 18 3.56 0.29 -3.84
CA LEU A 18 3.28 -1.08 -4.30
C LEU A 18 4.36 -1.64 -5.21
N GLU A 19 4.97 -0.84 -6.08
CA GLU A 19 6.07 -1.31 -6.95
C GLU A 19 7.28 -1.82 -6.14
N SER A 20 7.53 -1.27 -4.95
CA SER A 20 8.59 -1.74 -4.04
C SER A 20 8.27 -3.10 -3.41
N ILE A 21 7.00 -3.51 -3.45
CA ILE A 21 6.50 -4.78 -2.90
C ILE A 21 6.31 -5.81 -4.02
N THR A 22 5.77 -5.40 -5.17
CA THR A 22 5.43 -6.31 -6.26
C THR A 22 6.58 -6.52 -7.25
N LEU A 23 7.55 -5.59 -7.30
CA LEU A 23 8.57 -5.50 -8.35
C LEU A 23 7.98 -5.45 -9.78
N LYS A 24 6.73 -4.99 -9.87
CA LYS A 24 5.98 -4.83 -11.10
C LYS A 24 5.58 -3.37 -11.21
N LYS A 25 5.38 -2.92 -12.44
CA LYS A 25 4.78 -1.61 -12.68
C LYS A 25 3.32 -1.65 -12.23
N VAL A 26 2.91 -0.67 -11.43
CA VAL A 26 1.56 -0.61 -10.87
C VAL A 26 1.00 0.79 -11.10
N ASP A 27 -0.17 0.88 -11.74
CA ASP A 27 -0.93 2.13 -11.77
C ASP A 27 -1.56 2.35 -10.39
N PRO A 28 -1.17 3.42 -9.63
CA PRO A 28 -1.74 3.69 -8.31
C PRO A 28 -3.25 3.91 -8.32
N LEU A 29 -3.85 4.26 -9.47
CA LEU A 29 -5.29 4.43 -9.62
C LEU A 29 -6.02 3.14 -9.98
N THR A 30 -5.30 2.13 -10.47
CA THR A 30 -5.90 0.94 -11.10
C THR A 30 -5.23 -0.35 -10.62
N VAL A 31 -5.20 -0.57 -9.31
CA VAL A 31 -4.65 -1.81 -8.73
C VAL A 31 -5.71 -2.93 -8.75
N ALA A 32 -5.41 -4.03 -9.42
CA ALA A 32 -6.33 -5.16 -9.57
C ALA A 32 -5.67 -6.51 -9.23
N PHE A 33 -6.50 -7.45 -8.79
CA PHE A 33 -6.12 -8.86 -8.75
C PHE A 33 -6.15 -9.47 -10.15
N GLN A 34 -5.37 -10.53 -10.35
CA GLN A 34 -5.46 -11.34 -11.57
C GLN A 34 -6.89 -11.88 -11.78
N PRO A 35 -7.37 -11.99 -13.04
CA PRO A 35 -8.77 -12.35 -13.31
C PRO A 35 -9.21 -13.68 -12.72
N ASP A 36 -8.33 -14.67 -12.66
CA ASP A 36 -8.58 -15.98 -12.06
C ASP A 36 -8.73 -15.89 -10.54
N VAL A 37 -7.89 -15.09 -9.87
CA VAL A 37 -7.98 -14.83 -8.43
C VAL A 37 -9.24 -14.04 -8.07
N ALA A 38 -9.61 -13.07 -8.90
CA ALA A 38 -10.76 -12.17 -8.67
C ALA A 38 -12.13 -12.83 -8.90
N GLN A 39 -12.19 -14.01 -9.53
CA GLN A 39 -13.44 -14.71 -9.78
C GLN A 39 -14.11 -15.15 -8.48
N ALA A 40 -15.42 -14.88 -8.35
CA ALA A 40 -16.21 -15.21 -7.16
C ALA A 40 -16.24 -16.71 -6.83
N LYS A 41 -15.99 -17.59 -7.80
CA LYS A 41 -15.88 -19.04 -7.60
C LYS A 41 -14.57 -19.43 -6.89
N ASN A 42 -13.54 -18.60 -7.00
CA ASN A 42 -12.19 -18.89 -6.51
C ASN A 42 -11.88 -18.12 -5.22
N SER A 43 -12.39 -16.89 -5.09
CA SER A 43 -12.17 -16.05 -3.91
C SER A 43 -13.44 -15.33 -3.47
N SER A 44 -13.68 -15.28 -2.16
CA SER A 44 -14.65 -14.36 -1.58
C SER A 44 -14.04 -12.97 -1.43
N LEU A 45 -14.88 -11.93 -1.31
CA LEU A 45 -14.40 -10.58 -0.99
C LEU A 45 -13.57 -10.54 0.30
N VAL A 46 -13.94 -11.36 1.30
CA VAL A 46 -13.19 -11.49 2.56
C VAL A 46 -11.82 -12.12 2.31
N GLY A 47 -11.74 -13.14 1.43
CA GLY A 47 -10.48 -13.75 1.04
C GLY A 47 -9.56 -12.77 0.31
N LEU A 48 -10.10 -12.00 -0.63
CA LEU A 48 -9.35 -10.96 -1.32
C LEU A 48 -8.86 -9.86 -0.38
N ALA A 49 -9.68 -9.44 0.59
CA ALA A 49 -9.27 -8.48 1.61
C ALA A 49 -8.16 -9.04 2.51
N ALA A 50 -8.22 -10.32 2.87
CA ALA A 50 -7.21 -10.98 3.68
C ALA A 50 -5.83 -11.02 3.00
N LEU A 51 -5.78 -11.12 1.66
CA LEU A 51 -4.52 -11.04 0.91
C LEU A 51 -3.83 -9.69 1.06
N TRP A 52 -4.59 -8.61 1.27
CA TRP A 52 -4.05 -7.27 1.49
C TRP A 52 -3.54 -7.04 2.91
N SER A 53 -4.08 -7.72 3.91
CA SER A 53 -3.77 -7.45 5.33
C SER A 53 -2.27 -7.41 5.64
N PRO A 54 -1.44 -8.40 5.24
CA PRO A 54 0.00 -8.37 5.54
C PRO A 54 0.72 -7.17 4.91
N VAL A 55 0.30 -6.76 3.71
CA VAL A 55 0.85 -5.59 3.01
C VAL A 55 0.46 -4.31 3.72
N VAL A 56 -0.83 -4.16 4.06
CA VAL A 56 -1.36 -3.00 4.78
C VAL A 56 -0.66 -2.86 6.13
N ASP A 57 -0.52 -3.95 6.89
CA ASP A 57 0.09 -3.94 8.22
C ASP A 57 1.58 -3.56 8.15
N HIS A 58 2.32 -4.10 7.18
CA HIS A 58 3.72 -3.76 6.97
C HIS A 58 3.86 -2.27 6.61
N VAL A 59 3.11 -1.77 5.62
CA VAL A 59 3.18 -0.35 5.23
C VAL A 59 2.75 0.56 6.37
N LEU A 60 1.68 0.22 7.09
CA LEU A 60 1.20 0.97 8.25
C LEU A 60 2.27 1.07 9.33
N SER A 61 2.96 -0.02 9.64
CA SER A 61 4.03 -0.03 10.64
C SER A 61 5.14 0.98 10.30
N LEU A 62 5.50 1.09 9.02
CA LEU A 62 6.51 2.03 8.55
C LEU A 62 5.98 3.46 8.54
N VAL A 63 4.76 3.69 8.04
CA VAL A 63 4.11 5.02 8.06
C VAL A 63 4.02 5.55 9.49
N ALA A 64 3.70 4.70 10.47
CA ALA A 64 3.62 5.09 11.88
C ALA A 64 4.97 5.57 12.45
N THR A 65 6.10 5.19 11.86
CA THR A 65 7.43 5.73 12.24
C THR A 65 7.75 7.07 11.59
N GLN A 66 7.10 7.40 10.48
CA GLN A 66 7.38 8.60 9.67
C GLN A 66 6.39 9.74 9.93
N VAL A 67 5.16 9.41 10.36
CA VAL A 67 4.06 10.35 10.45
C VAL A 67 3.46 10.37 11.86
N THR A 68 3.47 11.53 12.49
CA THR A 68 2.74 11.77 13.74
C THR A 68 1.32 12.29 13.44
N PRO A 69 0.35 12.13 14.36
CA PRO A 69 -0.99 12.68 14.17
C PRO A 69 -1.02 14.20 13.99
N ALA A 70 -0.10 14.92 14.63
CA ALA A 70 0.04 16.38 14.50
C ALA A 70 0.61 16.74 13.12
N GLY A 71 1.74 16.13 12.72
CA GLY A 71 2.36 16.38 11.42
C GLY A 71 1.45 16.04 10.25
N LEU A 72 0.64 14.99 10.37
CA LEU A 72 -0.40 14.71 9.37
C LEU A 72 -1.42 15.86 9.29
N SER A 73 -1.89 16.40 10.41
CA SER A 73 -2.93 17.43 10.38
C SER A 73 -2.43 18.75 9.81
N GLU A 74 -1.14 19.06 10.02
CA GLU A 74 -0.48 20.29 9.57
C GLU A 74 -0.10 20.22 8.09
N SER A 75 0.46 19.09 7.64
CA SER A 75 1.03 18.98 6.29
C SER A 75 0.16 18.23 5.28
N PHE A 76 -1.02 17.71 5.67
CA PHE A 76 -1.87 16.96 4.73
C PHE A 76 -2.34 17.76 3.51
N SER A 77 -2.43 19.10 3.62
CA SER A 77 -2.76 19.97 2.48
C SER A 77 -1.55 20.33 1.61
N GLU A 78 -0.35 19.93 1.99
CA GLU A 78 0.85 20.18 1.21
C GLU A 78 0.99 19.11 0.11
N ASP A 79 1.08 19.53 -1.15
CA ASP A 79 1.17 18.63 -2.30
C ASP A 79 2.37 17.65 -2.21
N ALA A 80 3.45 18.09 -1.57
CA ALA A 80 4.70 17.32 -1.44
C ALA A 80 4.66 16.30 -0.29
N PHE A 81 3.70 16.39 0.64
CA PHE A 81 3.69 15.58 1.85
C PHE A 81 3.54 14.09 1.55
N LEU A 82 2.54 13.71 0.73
CA LEU A 82 2.31 12.33 0.34
C LEU A 82 3.51 11.73 -0.43
N PRO A 83 4.03 12.36 -1.51
CA PRO A 83 5.20 11.85 -2.22
C PRO A 83 6.44 11.71 -1.33
N SER A 84 6.65 12.63 -0.38
CA SER A 84 7.78 12.57 0.55
C SER A 84 7.69 11.35 1.47
N VAL A 85 6.52 11.12 2.09
CA VAL A 85 6.30 9.95 2.96
C VAL A 85 6.38 8.66 2.16
N ALA A 86 5.75 8.60 0.98
CA ALA A 86 5.79 7.41 0.13
C ALA A 86 7.22 7.06 -0.30
N LYS A 87 8.05 8.06 -0.64
CA LYS A 87 9.46 7.85 -0.98
C LYS A 87 10.24 7.23 0.19
N SER A 88 10.10 7.77 1.39
CA SER A 88 10.76 7.24 2.59
C SER A 88 10.30 5.82 2.92
N VAL A 89 9.00 5.56 2.89
CA VAL A 89 8.42 4.24 3.13
C VAL A 89 8.85 3.24 2.06
N GLY A 90 8.85 3.63 0.78
CA GLY A 90 9.32 2.80 -0.33
C GLY A 90 10.80 2.41 -0.18
N ALA A 91 11.66 3.34 0.23
CA ALA A 91 13.06 3.05 0.52
C ALA A 91 13.24 2.04 1.67
N LEU A 92 12.45 2.17 2.73
CA LEU A 92 12.45 1.23 3.86
C LEU A 92 11.94 -0.16 3.44
N LEU A 93 10.88 -0.23 2.64
CA LEU A 93 10.36 -1.49 2.08
C LEU A 93 11.40 -2.19 1.21
N TYR A 94 12.09 -1.43 0.35
CA TYR A 94 13.16 -1.95 -0.49
C TYR A 94 14.32 -2.49 0.35
N ALA A 95 14.82 -1.69 1.30
CA ALA A 95 15.90 -2.09 2.20
C ALA A 95 15.53 -3.31 3.06
N GLY A 96 14.27 -3.39 3.48
CA GLY A 96 13.70 -4.50 4.25
C GLY A 96 13.34 -5.73 3.42
N LYS A 97 13.63 -5.74 2.11
CA LYS A 97 13.31 -6.84 1.18
C LYS A 97 11.82 -7.22 1.19
N ALA A 98 10.94 -6.22 1.24
CA ALA A 98 9.49 -6.42 1.28
C ALA A 98 8.96 -7.29 0.12
N ALA A 99 9.61 -7.22 -1.05
CA ALA A 99 9.27 -8.07 -2.19
C ALA A 99 9.44 -9.57 -1.93
N GLU A 100 10.47 -9.98 -1.17
CA GLU A 100 10.67 -11.38 -0.77
C GLU A 100 9.58 -11.79 0.24
N GLN A 101 9.28 -10.91 1.20
CA GLN A 101 8.30 -11.17 2.27
C GLN A 101 6.87 -11.28 1.76
N HIS A 102 6.52 -10.50 0.73
CA HIS A 102 5.18 -10.42 0.15
C HIS A 102 5.09 -11.07 -1.24
N ALA A 103 5.98 -12.00 -1.54
CA ALA A 103 6.05 -12.65 -2.86
C ALA A 103 4.73 -13.33 -3.28
N GLN A 104 3.95 -13.84 -2.32
CA GLN A 104 2.63 -14.42 -2.62
C GLN A 104 1.62 -13.37 -3.06
N PHE A 105 1.64 -12.20 -2.42
CA PHE A 105 0.80 -11.07 -2.81
C PHE A 105 1.17 -10.57 -4.20
N ALA A 106 2.47 -10.41 -4.50
CA ALA A 106 2.94 -9.98 -5.81
C ALA A 106 2.48 -10.90 -6.97
N LYS A 107 2.32 -12.20 -6.70
CA LYS A 107 1.85 -13.19 -7.70
C LYS A 107 0.38 -13.00 -8.07
N VAL A 108 -0.46 -12.53 -7.14
CA VAL A 108 -1.91 -12.39 -7.37
C VAL A 108 -2.31 -11.02 -7.89
N ILE A 109 -1.40 -10.04 -7.89
CA ILE A 109 -1.62 -8.72 -8.46
C ILE A 109 -1.38 -8.77 -9.98
N ALA A 110 -2.33 -8.18 -10.71
CA ALA A 110 -2.28 -8.03 -12.16
C ALA A 110 -1.21 -7.00 -12.55
N ASP A 111 -0.62 -7.18 -13.73
CA ASP A 111 0.27 -6.18 -14.32
C ASP A 111 -0.58 -5.00 -14.83
N SER A 112 -0.07 -3.78 -14.71
CA SER A 112 -0.70 -2.54 -15.20
C SER A 112 -0.16 -2.12 -16.56
#